data_AF-A0A662BF61-F1
#
_entry.id   AF-A0A662BF61-F1
#
_cell.length_a   1.000
_cell.length_b   1.000
_cell.length_c   1.000
_cell.angle_alpha   90.00
_cell.angle_beta   90.00
_cell.angle_gamma   90.00
#
_symmetry.space_group_name_H-M   'P 1'
#
loop_
_entity.id
_entity.type
_entity.pdbx_description
1 polymer ?
#
loop_
_entity_poly.entity_id
_entity_poly.type
_entity_poly.pdbx_seq_one_letter_code
_entity_poly.pdbx_strand_id
1 'polypeptide(L)' 'MINILRIVISAIIGYWISKILDLEGFIQFLFFFGIFIAVSILLEIIRKIIVRIKLDRIKK' A
#
# COMPACT_ATOMS: atom_id res chain seq x y z
N MET A 1 2.04 -14.63 -3.12
CA MET A 1 0.71 -14.17 -2.65
C MET A 1 0.70 -12.72 -2.16
N ILE A 2 1.62 -12.29 -1.28
CA ILE A 2 1.63 -10.90 -0.74
C ILE A 2 1.79 -9.80 -1.81
N ASN A 3 2.59 -10.02 -2.86
CA ASN A 3 2.77 -9.03 -3.93
C ASN A 3 1.49 -8.80 -4.75
N ILE A 4 0.74 -9.88 -5.05
CA ILE A 4 -0.53 -9.79 -5.79
C ILE A 4 -1.56 -9.05 -4.93
N LEU A 5 -1.64 -9.35 -3.64
CA LEU A 5 -2.54 -8.66 -2.71
C LEU A 5 -2.26 -7.15 -2.67
N ARG A 6 -0.98 -6.76 -2.63
CA ARG A 6 -0.57 -5.35 -2.66
C ARG A 6 -1.02 -4.63 -3.95
N ILE A 7 -0.85 -5.30 -5.09
CA ILE A 7 -1.27 -4.78 -6.40
C ILE A 7 -2.78 -4.59 -6.43
N VAL A 8 -3.54 -5.59 -5.99
CA VAL A 8 -5.02 -5.54 -5.97
C VAL A 8 -5.53 -4.41 -5.05
N ILE A 9 -5.00 -4.30 -3.84
CA ILE A 9 -5.37 -3.23 -2.90
C ILE A 9 -5.06 -1.86 -3.49
N SER A 10 -3.87 -1.68 -4.07
CA SER A 10 -3.46 -0.41 -4.67
C SER A 10 -4.31 -0.05 -5.88
N ALA A 11 -4.71 -1.04 -6.69
CA ALA A 11 -5.58 -0.86 -7.85
C ALA A 11 -7.00 -0.45 -7.43
N ILE A 12 -7.58 -1.10 -6.42
CA ILE A 12 -8.92 -0.77 -5.92
C ILE A 12 -8.94 0.65 -5.35
N ILE A 13 -8.00 0.96 -4.45
CA ILE A 13 -7.93 2.27 -3.78
C ILE A 13 -7.62 3.37 -4.80
N GLY A 14 -6.62 3.15 -5.66
CA GLY A 14 -6.22 4.11 -6.68
C GLY A 14 -7.35 4.42 -7.67
N TYR A 15 -8.11 3.40 -8.10
CA TYR A 15 -9.25 3.58 -9.01
C TYR A 15 -10.36 4.39 -8.36
N TRP A 16 -10.71 4.04 -7.12
CA TRP A 16 -11.82 4.68 -6.42
C TRP A 16 -11.54 6.16 -6.16
N ILE A 17 -10.33 6.48 -5.69
CA ILE A 17 -9.94 7.87 -5.42
C ILE A 17 -9.74 8.66 -6.72
N SER A 18 -9.13 8.06 -7.74
CA SER A 18 -8.99 8.70 -9.06
C SER A 18 -10.33 9.10 -9.65
N LYS A 19 -11.37 8.28 -9.45
CA LYS A 19 -12.74 8.58 -9.93
C LYS A 19 -13.40 9.70 -9.13
N ILE A 20 -13.13 9.79 -7.83
CA ILE A 20 -13.65 10.89 -6.97
C ILE A 20 -13.00 12.22 -7.33
N LEU A 21 -11.71 12.19 -7.66
CA LEU A 21 -10.91 13.38 -8.00
C LEU A 21 -10.94 13.74 -9.49
N ASP A 22 -11.74 13.02 -10.29
CA ASP A 22 -11.87 13.18 -11.74
C ASP A 22 -10.50 13.25 -12.46
N LEU A 23 -9.55 12.42 -12.00
CA LEU A 23 -8.21 12.37 -12.56
C LEU A 23 -8.23 11.58 -13.86
N GLU A 24 -7.73 12.19 -14.93
CA GLU A 24 -7.64 11.57 -16.25
C GLU A 24 -6.20 11.48 -16.77
N GLY A 25 -5.99 10.55 -17.70
CA GLY A 25 -4.76 10.42 -18.48
C GLY A 25 -3.50 10.22 -17.62
N PHE A 26 -2.49 11.07 -17.84
CA PHE A 26 -1.19 10.94 -17.19
C PHE A 26 -1.23 11.20 -15.68
N ILE A 27 -2.12 12.09 -15.22
CA ILE A 27 -2.24 12.43 -13.79
C ILE A 27 -2.82 11.24 -13.03
N GLN A 28 -3.80 10.56 -13.62
CA GLN A 28 -4.32 9.31 -13.08
C GLN A 28 -3.20 8.27 -12.91
N PHE A 29 -2.36 8.07 -13.92
CA PHE A 29 -1.23 7.15 -13.84
C PHE A 29 -0.25 7.50 -12.71
N LEU A 30 0.16 8.78 -12.60
CA LEU A 30 1.02 9.25 -11.52
C LEU A 30 0.38 9.04 -10.14
N PHE A 31 -0.92 9.29 -10.03
CA PHE A 31 -1.66 9.12 -8.80
C PHE A 31 -1.69 7.64 -8.36
N PHE A 32 -1.98 6.72 -9.28
CA PHE A 32 -1.90 5.28 -9.03
C PHE A 32 -0.51 4.85 -8.56
N PHE A 33 0.54 5.37 -9.21
CA PHE A 33 1.92 5.06 -8.83
C PHE A 33 2.25 5.55 -7.40
N GLY A 34 1.79 6.75 -7.06
CA GLY A 34 1.91 7.31 -5.71
C GLY A 34 1.20 6.45 -4.65
N ILE A 35 -0.05 6.05 -4.90
CA ILE A 35 -0.83 5.16 -4.03
C ILE A 35 -0.09 3.83 -3.82
N PHE A 36 0.42 3.24 -4.91
CA PHE A 36 1.15 1.97 -4.84
C PHE A 36 2.41 2.07 -3.96
N ILE A 37 3.19 3.14 -4.09
CA ILE A 37 4.37 3.37 -3.25
C ILE A 37 3.95 3.54 -1.79
N ALA A 38 2.93 4.37 -1.51
CA ALA A 38 2.45 4.62 -0.17
C ALA A 38 1.99 3.33 0.55
N VAL A 39 1.19 2.50 -0.14
CA VAL A 39 0.73 1.19 0.37
C VAL A 39 1.92 0.26 0.60
N SER A 40 2.91 0.27 -0.29
CA SER A 40 4.12 -0.55 -0.13
C SER A 40 4.92 -0.19 1.11
N ILE A 41 5.16 1.10 1.33
CA ILE A 41 5.86 1.60 2.52
C ILE A 41 5.07 1.27 3.79
N LEU A 42 3.76 1.46 3.78
CA LEU A 42 2.90 1.17 4.94
C LEU A 42 2.98 -0.31 5.33
N LEU A 43 2.91 -1.22 4.36
CA LEU A 43 3.04 -2.65 4.61
C LEU A 43 4.43 -3.03 5.15
N GLU A 44 5.49 -2.40 4.65
CA GLU A 44 6.86 -2.59 5.15
C GLU A 44 6.97 -2.17 6.62
N ILE A 45 6.38 -1.02 6.98
CA ILE A 45 6.35 -0.51 8.35
C ILE A 45 5.58 -1.47 9.27
N ILE A 46 4.37 -1.88 8.87
CA ILE A 46 3.55 -2.82 9.64
C ILE A 46 4.31 -4.13 9.86
N ARG A 47 4.96 -4.67 8.80
CA ARG A 47 5.77 -5.88 8.91
C ARG A 47 6.91 -5.70 9.92
N LYS A 48 7.61 -4.57 9.87
CA LYS A 48 8.72 -4.27 10.79
C LYS A 48 8.24 -4.17 12.24
N ILE A 49 7.07 -3.57 12.47
CA ILE A 49 6.44 -3.49 13.80
C ILE A 49 6.04 -4.88 14.31
N ILE A 50 5.36 -5.69 13.49
CA ILE A 50 4.95 -7.05 13.86
C ILE A 50 6.17 -7.91 14.22
N VAL A 51 7.24 -7.83 13.43
CA VAL A 51 8.49 -8.57 13.70
C VAL A 51 9.11 -8.11 15.03
N ARG A 52 9.15 -6.80 15.29
CA ARG A 52 9.66 -6.26 16.57
C ARG A 52 8.84 -6.76 17.77
N ILE A 53 7.51 -6.69 17.69
CA ILE A 53 6.60 -7.18 18.75
C ILE A 53 6.80 -8.69 18.99
N LYS A 54 6.97 -9.47 17.91
CA LYS A 54 7.20 -10.92 18.03
C LYS A 54 8.52 -11.22 18.74
N LEU A 55 9.59 -10.48 18.44
CA LEU A 55 10.89 -10.65 19.11
C LEU A 55 10.83 -10.28 20.60
N ASP A 56 10.12 -9.21 20.95
CA ASP A 56 9.97 -8.78 22.35
C ASP A 56 9.19 -9.81 23.19
N ARG A 57 8.21 -10.52 22.59
CA ARG A 57 7.49 -11.60 23.29
C ARG A 57 8.31 -12.87 23.50
N ILE A 58 9.32 -13.14 22.66
CA ILE A 58 10.16 -14.34 22.79
C ILE A 58 11.25 -14.13 23.86
N LYS A 59 11.64 -12.88 24.10
CA LYS A 59 12.67 -12.51 25.09
C LYS A 59 12.16 -12.45 26.54
N LYS A 60 10.86 -12.56 26.75
CA LYS A 60 10.19 -12.44 28.05
C LYS A 60 9.68 -13.81 28.49
#